data_AF-A0A9D9VSI3-F1
#
_entry.id   AF-A0A9D9VSI3-F1
#
_cell.length_a   1.000
_cell.length_b   1.000
_cell.length_c   1.000
_cell.angle_alpha   90.00
_cell.angle_beta   90.00
_cell.angle_gamma   90.00
#
_symmetry.space_group_name_H-M   'P 1'
#
loop_
_entity.id
_entity.type
_entity.pdbx_description
1 polymer ?
#
loop_
_entity_poly.entity_id
_entity_poly.type
_entity_poly.pdbx_seq_one_letter_code
_entity_poly.pdbx_strand_id
1 'polypeptide(L)'
;MTKNHKRSLRATYRTFLQAHVENTLESFTGAGSTHFAENHLVSNSDADWFIFLKENDLGVPQIFIDVTAVIDKARSNSSYIPSVNYFGLDGNQLDSSSPIWEINGAESQAAVKYFLTQKQIETSIDYQYDGWYFDLIKSTEPESRERWCKGMENVLFDMAQHYKAATDLQKALRS
;
A
#
# COMPACT_ATOMS: atom_id res chain seq x y z
N MET A 1 -16.23 -3.43 32.28
CA MET A 1 -15.01 -2.58 32.23
C MET A 1 -15.22 -1.30 33.02
N THR A 2 -14.26 -0.90 33.85
CA THR A 2 -14.32 0.40 34.56
C THR A 2 -13.94 1.56 33.64
N LYS A 3 -14.43 2.77 33.92
CA LYS A 3 -14.16 4.00 33.12
C LYS A 3 -12.66 4.29 32.97
N ASN A 4 -11.87 4.03 34.01
CA ASN A 4 -10.41 4.20 33.99
C ASN A 4 -9.72 3.20 33.05
N HIS A 5 -10.23 1.97 32.96
CA HIS A 5 -9.66 0.95 32.09
C HIS A 5 -9.90 1.26 30.60
N LYS A 6 -11.11 1.74 30.25
CA LYS A 6 -11.40 2.23 28.88
C LYS A 6 -10.51 3.39 28.45
N ARG A 7 -10.27 4.35 29.36
CA ARG A 7 -9.40 5.50 29.09
C ARG A 7 -7.94 5.08 28.86
N SER A 8 -7.44 4.14 29.65
CA SER A 8 -6.10 3.57 29.48
C SER A 8 -5.97 2.82 28.16
N LEU A 9 -6.93 1.94 27.85
CA LEU A 9 -6.94 1.15 26.62
C LEU A 9 -6.93 2.03 25.37
N ARG A 10 -7.77 3.08 25.35
CA ARG A 10 -7.81 4.06 24.26
C ARG A 10 -6.46 4.74 24.04
N ALA A 11 -5.80 5.17 25.11
CA ALA A 11 -4.50 5.82 25.03
C ALA A 11 -3.43 4.86 24.50
N THR A 12 -3.34 3.64 25.05
CA THR A 12 -2.41 2.61 24.59
C THR A 12 -2.63 2.26 23.12
N TYR A 13 -3.88 2.08 22.71
CA TYR A 13 -4.20 1.76 21.31
C TYR A 13 -3.86 2.90 20.35
N ARG A 14 -4.12 4.15 20.74
CA ARG A 14 -3.70 5.33 19.94
C ARG A 14 -2.19 5.38 19.78
N THR A 15 -1.43 5.15 20.85
CA THR A 15 0.05 5.10 20.79
C THR A 15 0.52 3.97 19.89
N PHE A 16 -0.08 2.79 19.98
CA PHE A 16 0.20 1.68 19.07
C PHE A 16 -0.06 2.06 17.61
N LEU A 17 -1.26 2.59 17.29
CA LEU A 17 -1.61 3.01 15.92
C LEU A 17 -0.65 4.07 15.38
N GLN A 18 -0.22 5.00 16.23
CA GLN A 18 0.72 6.04 15.82
C GLN A 18 2.09 5.45 15.46
N ALA A 19 2.66 4.60 16.32
CA ALA A 19 3.93 3.94 16.02
C ALA A 19 3.81 3.06 14.77
N HIS A 20 2.68 2.38 14.60
CA HIS A 20 2.41 1.52 13.46
C HIS A 20 2.37 2.30 12.14
N VAL A 21 1.61 3.40 12.09
CA VAL A 21 1.51 4.22 10.88
C VAL A 21 2.83 4.93 10.56
N GLU A 22 3.60 5.33 11.58
CA GLU A 22 4.95 5.90 11.40
C GLU A 22 5.88 4.89 10.73
N ASN A 23 5.96 3.65 11.22
CA ASN A 23 6.76 2.59 10.60
C ASN A 23 6.33 2.28 9.16
N THR A 24 5.02 2.28 8.88
CA THR A 24 4.53 2.11 7.50
C THR A 24 4.98 3.25 6.60
N LEU A 25 4.87 4.49 7.05
CA LEU A 25 5.30 5.65 6.27
C LEU A 25 6.82 5.68 6.05
N GLU A 26 7.62 5.12 6.95
CA GLU A 26 9.05 4.91 6.74
C GLU A 26 9.34 3.96 5.56
N SER A 27 8.44 3.00 5.30
CA SER A 27 8.56 2.12 4.12
C SER A 27 8.25 2.86 2.80
N PHE A 28 7.63 4.04 2.88
CA PHE A 28 7.38 4.96 1.76
C PHE A 28 8.36 6.14 1.74
N THR A 29 9.57 5.95 2.26
CA THR A 29 10.63 6.97 2.28
C THR A 29 11.17 7.32 0.89
N GLY A 30 11.93 8.43 0.83
CA GLY A 30 12.55 8.90 -0.41
C GLY A 30 11.55 9.53 -1.38
N ALA A 31 10.38 9.98 -0.89
CA ALA A 31 9.33 10.52 -1.74
C ALA A 31 9.79 11.80 -2.46
N GLY A 32 9.98 11.70 -3.77
CA GLY A 32 10.22 12.84 -4.66
C GLY A 32 8.92 13.58 -5.00
N SER A 33 9.00 14.79 -5.55
CA SER A 33 7.81 15.45 -6.09
C SER A 33 7.29 14.70 -7.32
N THR A 34 5.97 14.67 -7.49
CA THR A 34 5.34 14.09 -8.70
C THR A 34 5.87 14.76 -9.97
N HIS A 35 6.09 16.07 -9.95
CA HIS A 35 6.70 16.79 -11.08
C HIS A 35 8.12 16.31 -11.42
N PHE A 36 8.97 16.04 -10.42
CA PHE A 36 10.30 15.49 -10.67
C PHE A 36 10.20 14.06 -11.22
N ALA A 37 9.31 13.26 -10.64
CA ALA A 37 9.09 11.87 -11.07
C ALA A 37 8.55 11.78 -12.50
N GLU A 38 7.59 12.62 -12.88
CA GLU A 38 7.01 12.71 -14.24
C GLU A 38 8.08 13.00 -15.31
N ASN A 39 9.05 13.85 -14.98
CA ASN A 39 10.08 14.28 -15.94
C ASN A 39 11.31 13.35 -15.98
N HIS A 40 11.53 12.53 -14.95
CA HIS A 40 12.83 11.85 -14.77
C HIS A 40 12.77 10.38 -14.32
N LEU A 41 11.69 9.92 -13.69
CA LEU A 41 11.67 8.63 -12.99
C LEU A 41 10.56 7.68 -13.46
N VAL A 42 9.44 8.21 -13.93
CA VAL A 42 8.27 7.41 -14.34
C VAL A 42 8.18 7.38 -15.86
N SER A 43 8.21 6.17 -16.42
CA SER A 43 8.12 5.92 -17.86
C SER A 43 6.71 6.15 -18.42
N ASN A 44 5.68 5.98 -17.59
CA ASN A 44 4.28 6.18 -17.93
C ASN A 44 3.58 7.09 -16.90
N SER A 45 3.49 8.39 -17.20
CA SER A 45 2.80 9.37 -16.36
C SER A 45 1.27 9.22 -16.36
N ASP A 46 0.71 8.41 -17.26
CA ASP A 46 -0.72 8.13 -17.34
C ASP A 46 -1.12 6.89 -16.52
N ALA A 47 -0.18 6.29 -15.77
CA ALA A 47 -0.49 5.17 -14.89
C ALA A 47 -1.41 5.61 -13.73
N ASP A 48 -2.45 4.83 -13.46
CA ASP A 48 -3.50 5.14 -12.47
C ASP A 48 -2.94 5.45 -11.07
N TRP A 49 -1.92 4.70 -10.63
CA TRP A 49 -1.26 4.93 -9.34
C TRP A 49 -0.59 6.31 -9.28
N PHE A 50 0.01 6.76 -10.39
CA PHE A 50 0.74 8.02 -10.44
C PHE A 50 -0.24 9.21 -10.49
N ILE A 51 -1.29 9.10 -11.30
CA ILE A 51 -2.39 10.07 -11.33
C ILE A 51 -2.99 10.21 -9.93
N PHE A 52 -3.26 9.09 -9.25
CA PHE A 52 -3.82 9.11 -7.90
C PHE A 52 -2.92 9.83 -6.90
N LEU A 53 -1.59 9.61 -6.93
CA LEU A 53 -0.67 10.33 -6.04
C LEU A 53 -0.69 11.84 -6.33
N LYS A 54 -0.70 12.24 -7.60
CA LYS A 54 -0.75 13.64 -8.04
C LYS A 54 -2.04 14.34 -7.60
N GLU A 55 -3.19 13.70 -7.79
CA GLU A 55 -4.49 14.24 -7.39
C GLU A 55 -4.67 14.37 -5.88
N ASN A 56 -3.88 13.65 -5.09
CA ASN A 56 -3.92 13.66 -3.63
C ASN A 56 -2.77 14.44 -2.99
N ASP A 57 -2.00 15.20 -3.78
CA ASP A 57 -0.83 15.98 -3.35
C ASP A 57 0.19 15.12 -2.57
N LEU A 58 0.37 13.87 -2.99
CA LEU A 58 1.34 12.94 -2.41
C LEU A 58 2.63 12.94 -3.23
N GLY A 59 3.77 12.79 -2.55
CA GLY A 59 5.04 12.52 -3.22
C GLY A 59 5.05 11.12 -3.83
N VAL A 60 6.08 10.81 -4.61
CA VAL A 60 6.30 9.47 -5.20
C VAL A 60 7.41 8.76 -4.43
N PRO A 61 7.09 7.81 -3.53
CA PRO A 61 8.10 7.02 -2.83
C PRO A 61 8.97 6.19 -3.78
N GLN A 62 10.22 5.95 -3.39
CA GLN A 62 11.18 5.20 -4.21
C GLN A 62 10.68 3.78 -4.55
N ILE A 63 9.94 3.14 -3.65
CA ILE A 63 9.38 1.80 -3.87
C ILE A 63 8.47 1.73 -5.11
N PHE A 64 7.74 2.81 -5.45
CA PHE A 64 6.91 2.83 -6.67
C PHE A 64 7.76 2.81 -7.93
N ILE A 65 8.90 3.51 -7.91
CA ILE A 65 9.86 3.54 -9.01
C ILE A 65 10.51 2.16 -9.17
N ASP A 66 10.94 1.56 -8.05
CA ASP A 66 11.61 0.26 -8.05
C ASP A 66 10.67 -0.85 -8.58
N VAL A 67 9.41 -0.87 -8.12
CA VAL A 67 8.41 -1.85 -8.57
C VAL A 67 8.04 -1.60 -10.04
N THR A 68 7.91 -0.35 -10.48
CA THR A 68 7.67 -0.04 -11.91
C THR A 68 8.82 -0.55 -12.79
N ALA A 69 10.07 -0.37 -12.36
CA ALA A 69 11.24 -0.89 -13.07
C ALA A 69 11.25 -2.43 -13.14
N VAL A 70 10.80 -3.11 -12.07
CA VAL A 70 10.62 -4.57 -12.06
C VAL A 70 9.55 -5.00 -13.06
N ILE A 71 8.42 -4.29 -13.13
CA ILE A 71 7.33 -4.57 -14.09
C ILE A 71 7.83 -4.38 -15.52
N ASP A 72 8.49 -3.25 -15.82
CA ASP A 72 9.01 -2.96 -17.16
C ASP A 72 10.06 -3.97 -17.62
N LYS A 73 10.90 -4.45 -16.69
CA LYS A 73 11.86 -5.52 -16.95
C LYS A 73 11.15 -6.85 -17.25
N ALA A 74 10.09 -7.19 -16.50
CA ALA A 74 9.32 -8.41 -16.71
C ALA A 74 8.54 -8.38 -18.03
N ARG A 75 8.03 -7.20 -18.42
CA ARG A 75 7.39 -6.97 -19.71
C ARG A 75 8.35 -7.22 -20.88
N SER A 76 9.57 -6.69 -20.77
CA SER A 76 10.59 -6.71 -21.85
C SER A 76 11.46 -7.97 -21.90
N ASN A 77 11.59 -8.73 -20.80
CA ASN A 77 12.46 -9.90 -20.73
C ASN A 77 11.71 -11.15 -20.25
N SER A 78 11.43 -12.08 -21.16
CA SER A 78 10.72 -13.33 -20.87
C SER A 78 11.47 -14.31 -19.96
N SER A 79 12.78 -14.12 -19.77
CA SER A 79 13.58 -14.94 -18.85
C SER A 79 13.67 -14.34 -17.44
N TYR A 80 13.14 -13.13 -17.24
CA TYR A 80 13.14 -12.47 -15.95
C TYR A 80 11.88 -12.82 -15.17
N ILE A 81 12.06 -13.45 -14.00
CA ILE A 81 10.99 -13.73 -13.06
C ILE A 81 11.06 -12.68 -11.93
N PRO A 82 10.06 -11.79 -11.84
CA PRO A 82 10.04 -10.74 -10.83
C PRO A 82 9.76 -11.30 -9.43
N SER A 83 10.26 -10.60 -8.41
CA SER A 83 9.99 -10.87 -7.00
C SER A 83 9.69 -9.56 -6.32
N VAL A 84 8.44 -9.38 -5.91
CA VAL A 84 7.94 -8.21 -5.17
C VAL A 84 7.34 -8.73 -3.89
N ASN A 85 7.90 -8.32 -2.76
CA ASN A 85 7.43 -8.69 -1.44
C ASN A 85 6.91 -7.44 -0.73
N TYR A 86 5.72 -7.55 -0.13
CA TYR A 86 5.19 -6.56 0.76
C TYR A 86 5.11 -7.16 2.16
N PHE A 87 5.91 -6.64 3.06
CA PHE A 87 5.83 -7.01 4.47
C PHE A 87 4.79 -6.12 5.13
N GLY A 88 3.52 -6.51 4.97
CA GLY A 88 2.45 -6.04 5.85
C GLY A 88 2.69 -6.53 7.28
N LEU A 89 2.05 -5.88 8.25
CA LEU A 89 1.99 -6.37 9.63
C LEU A 89 0.66 -7.10 9.81
N ASP A 90 0.69 -8.33 10.36
CA ASP A 90 -0.49 -9.19 10.53
C ASP A 90 -1.75 -8.38 10.89
N GLY A 91 -2.70 -8.35 9.95
CA GLY A 91 -3.90 -7.54 10.08
C GLY A 91 -4.64 -7.87 11.37
N ASN A 92 -4.69 -6.91 12.30
CA ASN A 92 -5.55 -7.04 13.47
C ASN A 92 -6.99 -7.24 12.99
N GLN A 93 -7.64 -8.32 13.40
CA GLN A 93 -9.04 -8.55 13.06
C GLN A 93 -9.88 -7.38 13.60
N LEU A 94 -10.55 -6.67 12.68
CA LEU A 94 -11.52 -5.63 13.00
C LEU A 94 -12.83 -6.26 13.48
N ASP A 95 -12.78 -6.99 14.59
CA ASP A 95 -13.98 -7.54 15.21
C ASP A 95 -14.69 -6.51 16.12
N SER A 96 -15.87 -6.85 16.61
CA SER A 96 -16.66 -5.98 17.49
C SER A 96 -16.02 -5.71 18.86
N SER A 97 -14.98 -6.46 19.22
CA SER A 97 -14.22 -6.31 20.46
C SER A 97 -12.97 -5.41 20.29
N SER A 98 -12.64 -5.03 19.05
CA SER A 98 -11.46 -4.24 18.75
C SER A 98 -11.45 -2.89 19.47
N PRO A 99 -10.32 -2.47 20.07
CA PRO A 99 -10.16 -1.15 20.69
C PRO A 99 -10.36 0.03 19.73
N ILE A 100 -10.39 -0.23 18.42
CA ILE A 100 -10.67 0.77 17.37
C ILE A 100 -12.05 1.43 17.50
N TRP A 101 -13.00 0.78 18.18
CA TRP A 101 -14.33 1.35 18.43
C TRP A 101 -14.36 2.29 19.64
N GLU A 102 -13.29 2.29 20.44
CA GLU A 102 -13.18 3.11 21.65
C GLU A 102 -12.40 4.42 21.43
N ILE A 103 -11.79 4.61 20.25
CA ILE A 103 -11.18 5.89 19.81
C ILE A 103 -12.24 6.82 19.18
N ASN A 104 -11.88 8.06 18.82
CA ASN A 104 -12.88 8.97 18.26
C ASN A 104 -13.34 8.51 16.86
N GLY A 105 -14.50 8.99 16.39
CA GLY A 105 -15.10 8.52 15.14
C GLY A 105 -14.23 8.75 13.90
N ALA A 106 -13.54 9.88 13.82
CA ALA A 106 -12.67 10.21 12.68
C ALA A 106 -11.39 9.35 12.65
N GLU A 107 -10.74 9.17 13.80
CA GLU A 107 -9.59 8.26 13.97
C GLU A 107 -9.97 6.82 13.66
N SER A 108 -11.15 6.38 14.12
CA SER A 108 -11.67 5.04 13.87
C SER A 108 -11.87 4.80 12.38
N GLN A 109 -12.53 5.73 11.68
CA GLN A 109 -12.72 5.63 10.22
C GLN A 109 -11.40 5.62 9.45
N ALA A 110 -10.46 6.49 9.81
CA ALA A 110 -9.13 6.53 9.18
C ALA A 110 -8.36 5.23 9.43
N ALA A 111 -8.42 4.69 10.65
CA ALA A 111 -7.76 3.45 11.01
C ALA A 111 -8.37 2.24 10.28
N VAL A 112 -9.70 2.17 10.15
CA VAL A 112 -10.38 1.12 9.36
C VAL A 112 -9.92 1.17 7.90
N LYS A 113 -9.92 2.35 7.26
CA LYS A 113 -9.46 2.50 5.88
C LYS A 113 -8.00 2.07 5.71
N TYR A 114 -7.15 2.43 6.67
CA TYR A 114 -5.75 2.03 6.70
C TYR A 114 -5.59 0.50 6.73
N PHE A 115 -6.27 -0.20 7.65
CA PHE A 115 -6.18 -1.67 7.73
C PHE A 115 -6.78 -2.38 6.50
N LEU A 116 -7.90 -1.87 5.97
CA LEU A 116 -8.52 -2.42 4.75
C LEU A 116 -7.59 -2.31 3.54
N THR A 117 -6.98 -1.15 3.33
CA THR A 117 -6.05 -0.95 2.21
C THR A 117 -4.77 -1.76 2.39
N GLN A 118 -4.30 -1.99 3.62
CA GLN A 118 -3.19 -2.90 3.86
C GLN A 118 -3.53 -4.33 3.43
N LYS A 119 -4.71 -4.82 3.86
CA LYS A 119 -5.15 -6.17 3.53
C LYS A 119 -5.38 -6.35 2.03
N GLN A 120 -5.83 -5.30 1.36
CA GLN A 120 -5.99 -5.26 -0.09
C GLN A 120 -4.64 -5.52 -0.79
N ILE A 121 -3.57 -4.82 -0.39
CA ILE A 121 -2.22 -5.04 -0.97
C ILE A 121 -1.76 -6.47 -0.77
N GLU A 122 -1.86 -7.00 0.46
CA GLU A 122 -1.46 -8.37 0.78
C GLU A 122 -2.20 -9.37 -0.13
N THR A 123 -3.52 -9.22 -0.25
CA THR A 123 -4.37 -10.08 -1.07
C THR A 123 -4.02 -9.98 -2.55
N SER A 124 -3.79 -8.75 -3.05
CA SER A 124 -3.42 -8.51 -4.45
C SER A 124 -2.05 -9.13 -4.76
N ILE A 125 -1.05 -8.98 -3.88
CA ILE A 125 0.28 -9.59 -4.06
C ILE A 125 0.19 -11.12 -4.00
N ASP A 126 -0.47 -11.68 -2.99
CA ASP A 126 -0.64 -13.13 -2.88
C ASP A 126 -1.27 -13.71 -4.14
N TYR A 127 -2.26 -13.02 -4.71
CA TYR A 127 -2.89 -13.41 -5.96
C TYR A 127 -1.93 -13.38 -7.17
N GLN A 128 -1.02 -12.40 -7.25
CA GLN A 128 -0.03 -12.31 -8.34
C GLN A 128 0.97 -13.48 -8.33
N TYR A 129 1.23 -14.04 -7.14
CA TYR A 129 2.13 -15.17 -6.93
C TYR A 129 1.41 -16.50 -6.70
N ASP A 130 0.07 -16.52 -6.78
CA ASP A 130 -0.71 -17.75 -6.77
C ASP A 130 -0.45 -18.56 -8.05
N GLY A 131 -0.40 -19.89 -7.93
CA GLY A 131 0.24 -20.78 -8.90
C GLY A 131 -0.17 -20.54 -10.35
N TRP A 132 -1.48 -20.45 -10.61
CA TRP A 132 -2.02 -20.27 -11.96
C TRP A 132 -1.77 -18.87 -12.53
N TYR A 133 -1.76 -17.83 -11.68
CA TYR A 133 -1.52 -16.46 -12.11
C TYR A 133 -0.03 -16.22 -12.31
N PHE A 134 0.81 -16.77 -11.44
CA PHE A 134 2.26 -16.72 -11.55
C PHE A 134 2.78 -17.48 -12.78
N ASP A 135 2.06 -18.49 -13.26
CA ASP A 135 2.41 -19.16 -14.52
C ASP A 135 2.26 -18.24 -15.75
N LEU A 136 1.46 -17.16 -15.65
CA LEU A 136 1.37 -16.16 -16.71
C LEU A 136 2.70 -15.46 -16.99
N ILE A 137 3.49 -15.16 -15.94
CA ILE A 137 4.78 -14.48 -16.12
C ILE A 137 5.88 -15.42 -16.59
N LYS A 138 5.73 -16.73 -16.36
CA LYS A 138 6.62 -17.78 -16.88
C LYS A 138 6.31 -18.15 -18.34
N SER A 139 5.15 -17.74 -18.85
CA SER A 139 4.73 -18.04 -20.21
C SER A 139 5.64 -17.37 -21.25
N THR A 140 5.90 -18.08 -22.34
CA THR A 140 6.59 -17.51 -23.51
C THR A 140 5.71 -16.54 -24.29
N GLU A 141 4.39 -16.55 -24.07
CA GLU A 141 3.44 -15.70 -24.76
C GLU A 141 3.48 -14.26 -24.22
N PRO A 142 3.71 -13.25 -25.09
CA PRO A 142 3.74 -11.84 -24.66
C PRO A 142 2.44 -11.38 -23.98
N GLU A 143 1.28 -11.83 -24.46
CA GLU A 143 -0.02 -11.47 -23.88
C GLU A 143 -0.20 -11.97 -22.45
N SER A 144 0.28 -13.18 -22.16
CA SER A 144 0.23 -13.75 -20.81
C SER A 144 1.07 -12.94 -19.84
N ARG A 145 2.30 -12.58 -20.23
CA ARG A 145 3.16 -11.70 -19.41
C ARG A 145 2.55 -10.32 -19.21
N GLU A 146 1.96 -9.75 -20.26
CA GLU A 146 1.31 -8.44 -20.18
C GLU A 146 0.13 -8.44 -19.21
N ARG A 147 -0.64 -9.54 -19.14
CA ARG A 147 -1.70 -9.69 -18.13
C ARG A 147 -1.14 -9.67 -16.71
N TRP A 148 -0.03 -10.37 -16.46
CA TRP A 148 0.62 -10.35 -15.15
C TRP A 148 1.16 -8.94 -14.82
N CYS A 149 1.80 -8.27 -15.78
CA CYS A 149 2.30 -6.90 -15.60
C CYS A 149 1.18 -5.92 -15.24
N LYS A 150 0.02 -5.99 -15.91
CA LYS A 150 -1.18 -5.22 -15.55
C LYS A 150 -1.71 -5.55 -14.16
N GLY A 151 -1.65 -6.82 -13.77
CA GLY A 151 -1.97 -7.25 -12.40
C GLY A 151 -1.09 -6.55 -11.36
N MET A 152 0.21 -6.47 -11.62
CA MET A 152 1.14 -5.72 -10.76
C MET A 152 0.96 -4.20 -10.80
N GLU A 153 0.53 -3.62 -11.92
CA GLU A 153 0.15 -2.20 -11.98
C GLU A 153 -1.06 -1.90 -11.07
N ASN A 154 -2.00 -2.85 -10.94
CA ASN A 154 -3.08 -2.73 -9.95
C ASN A 154 -2.55 -2.85 -8.50
N VAL A 155 -1.55 -3.69 -8.25
CA VAL A 155 -0.87 -3.72 -6.93
C VAL A 155 -0.26 -2.36 -6.59
N LEU A 156 0.38 -1.69 -7.57
CA LEU A 156 0.88 -0.32 -7.37
C LEU A 156 -0.25 0.65 -7.02
N PHE A 157 -1.41 0.53 -7.65
CA PHE A 157 -2.57 1.35 -7.30
C PHE A 157 -3.07 1.09 -5.87
N ASP A 158 -3.16 -0.18 -5.46
CA ASP A 158 -3.50 -0.55 -4.08
C ASP A 158 -2.48 0.01 -3.07
N MET A 159 -1.19 -0.02 -3.42
CA MET A 159 -0.11 0.61 -2.64
C MET A 159 -0.30 2.12 -2.51
N ALA A 160 -0.68 2.82 -3.59
CA ALA A 160 -0.94 4.27 -3.57
C ALA A 160 -2.11 4.61 -2.64
N GLN A 161 -3.19 3.82 -2.69
CA GLN A 161 -4.34 3.99 -1.79
C GLN A 161 -3.96 3.79 -0.32
N HIS A 162 -3.13 2.79 -0.03
CA HIS A 162 -2.66 2.55 1.33
C HIS A 162 -1.73 3.65 1.82
N TYR A 163 -0.82 4.14 0.97
CA TYR A 163 0.04 5.28 1.31
C TYR A 163 -0.78 6.52 1.68
N LYS A 164 -1.85 6.80 0.91
CA LYS A 164 -2.82 7.83 1.26
C LYS A 164 -3.50 7.55 2.60
N ALA A 165 -4.00 6.34 2.81
CA ALA A 165 -4.71 5.98 4.05
C ALA A 165 -3.80 6.10 5.28
N ALA A 166 -2.52 5.73 5.17
CA ALA A 166 -1.51 5.92 6.21
C ALA A 166 -1.28 7.40 6.50
N THR A 167 -1.15 8.23 5.46
CA THR A 167 -0.99 9.69 5.61
C THR A 167 -2.21 10.33 6.28
N ASP A 168 -3.42 9.93 5.87
CA ASP A 168 -4.67 10.44 6.43
C ASP A 168 -4.84 10.01 7.90
N LEU A 169 -4.49 8.75 8.24
CA LEU A 169 -4.49 8.26 9.61
C LEU A 169 -3.48 9.01 10.49
N GLN A 170 -2.26 9.24 10.00
CA GLN A 170 -1.25 10.01 10.74
C GLN A 170 -1.75 11.42 11.05
N LYS A 171 -2.43 12.08 10.12
CA LYS A 171 -3.07 13.39 10.34
C LYS A 171 -4.16 13.31 11.42
N ALA A 172 -5.05 12.32 11.34
CA ALA A 172 -6.14 12.13 12.30
C ALA A 172 -5.65 11.80 13.73
N LEU A 173 -4.52 11.07 13.86
CA LEU A 173 -3.94 10.75 15.17
C LEU A 173 -3.15 11.92 15.79
N ARG A 174 -2.86 12.97 15.03
CA ARG A 174 -2.18 14.19 15.51
C ARG A 174 -3.15 15.31 15.89
N SER A 175 -4.39 15.28 15.40
CA SER A 175 -5.48 16.16 15.84
C SER A 175 -6.03 15.78 17.21
#